data_AF-A0A6L6M1U1-F1
#
_entry.id   AF-A0A6L6M1U1-F1
#
_cell.length_a   1.000
_cell.length_b   1.000
_cell.length_c   1.000
_cell.angle_alpha   90.00
_cell.angle_beta   90.00
_cell.angle_gamma   90.00
#
_symmetry.space_group_name_H-M   'P 1'
#
loop_
_entity.id
_entity.type
_entity.pdbx_description
1 polymer ?
#
loop_
_entity_poly.entity_id
_entity_poly.type
_entity_poly.pdbx_seq_one_letter_code
_entity_poly.pdbx_strand_id
1 'polypeptide(L)'
;MKKRPCFSFRPRLEDAEQRKAWEILQAVPEGQRTAFVARALLQSIEQDVLEQTLRRVLKEEIRGIQIQPSAEEKAVPRQMLDFLAGL
;
A
#
# COMPACT_ATOMS: atom_id res chain seq x y z
N MET A 1 -23.28 20.84 -32.41
CA MET A 1 -22.02 20.15 -32.05
C MET A 1 -21.83 20.26 -30.54
N LYS A 2 -21.78 19.16 -29.79
CA LYS A 2 -21.55 19.23 -28.32
C LYS A 2 -20.11 19.69 -28.08
N LYS A 3 -19.91 20.80 -27.35
CA LYS A 3 -18.57 21.25 -26.91
C LYS A 3 -17.95 20.14 -26.07
N ARG A 4 -16.74 19.72 -26.43
CA ARG A 4 -15.98 18.77 -25.61
C ARG A 4 -15.43 19.54 -24.40
N PRO A 5 -15.64 19.08 -23.17
CA PRO A 5 -15.01 19.69 -22.00
C PRO A 5 -13.49 19.60 -22.16
N CYS A 6 -12.81 20.73 -21.90
CA CYS A 6 -11.36 20.81 -21.95
C CYS A 6 -10.86 21.07 -20.53
N PHE A 7 -10.05 20.16 -20.01
CA PHE A 7 -9.38 20.31 -18.73
C PHE A 7 -7.92 20.68 -18.99
N SER A 8 -7.49 21.83 -18.47
CA SER A 8 -6.09 22.26 -18.55
C SER A 8 -5.38 21.96 -17.24
N PHE A 9 -4.30 21.20 -17.30
CA PHE A 9 -3.41 21.01 -16.15
C PHE A 9 -2.51 22.24 -15.99
N ARG A 10 -2.60 22.90 -14.82
CA ARG A 10 -1.77 24.06 -14.45
C ARG A 10 -1.12 23.77 -13.09
N PRO A 11 0.05 23.12 -13.07
CA PRO A 11 0.70 22.71 -11.82
C PRO A 11 1.19 23.93 -11.03
N ARG A 12 1.03 23.88 -9.71
CA ARG A 12 1.67 24.77 -8.74
C ARG A 12 3.03 24.18 -8.40
N LEU A 13 4.10 24.88 -8.76
CA LEU A 13 5.45 24.36 -8.58
C LEU A 13 5.90 24.39 -7.11
N GLU A 14 5.14 25.03 -6.22
CA GLU A 14 5.34 24.94 -4.77
C GLU A 14 4.93 23.56 -4.22
N ASP A 15 3.95 22.91 -4.85
CA ASP A 15 3.46 21.57 -4.49
C ASP A 15 4.38 20.50 -5.10
N ALA A 16 4.98 19.67 -4.23
CA ALA A 16 5.92 18.64 -4.66
C ALA A 16 5.28 17.56 -5.55
N GLU A 17 4.00 17.24 -5.32
CA GLU A 17 3.28 16.24 -6.10
C GLU A 17 2.97 16.78 -7.49
N GLN A 18 2.44 18.01 -7.56
CA GLN A 18 2.13 18.65 -8.85
C GLN A 18 3.39 18.92 -9.68
N ARG A 19 4.50 19.28 -9.03
CA ARG A 19 5.81 19.43 -9.67
C ARG A 19 6.29 18.11 -10.27
N LYS A 20 6.24 17.02 -9.51
CA LYS A 20 6.65 15.69 -9.99
C LYS A 20 5.75 15.21 -11.14
N ALA A 21 4.43 15.39 -11.02
CA ALA A 21 3.48 15.06 -12.09
C ALA A 21 3.76 15.87 -13.36
N TRP A 22 4.15 17.14 -13.20
CA TRP A 22 4.52 18.01 -14.31
C TRP A 22 5.81 17.56 -15.01
N GLU A 23 6.86 17.24 -14.25
CA GLU A 23 8.12 16.70 -14.80
C GLU A 23 7.88 15.41 -15.61
N ILE A 24 7.07 14.50 -15.08
CA ILE A 24 6.69 13.26 -15.79
C ILE A 24 5.94 13.61 -17.09
N LEU A 25 4.96 14.51 -17.04
CA LEU A 25 4.17 14.86 -18.21
C LEU A 25 4.99 15.57 -19.30
N GLN A 26 6.01 16.36 -18.90
CA GLN A 26 6.95 17.00 -19.83
C GLN A 26 7.80 15.99 -20.59
N ALA A 27 8.20 14.90 -19.93
CA ALA A 27 8.98 13.83 -20.56
C ALA A 27 8.17 13.00 -21.57
N VAL A 28 6.83 13.08 -21.56
CA VAL A 28 5.98 12.35 -22.51
C VAL A 28 6.03 13.01 -23.89
N PRO A 29 6.27 12.23 -24.97
CA PRO A 29 6.27 12.74 -26.34
C PRO A 29 4.99 13.50 -26.71
N GLU A 30 5.13 14.53 -27.55
CA GLU A 30 3.99 15.27 -28.07
C GLU A 30 3.05 14.36 -28.85
N GLY A 31 1.74 14.57 -28.69
CA GLY A 31 0.70 13.68 -29.22
C GLY A 31 0.36 12.47 -28.35
N GLN A 32 1.21 12.10 -27.38
CA GLN A 32 0.94 10.95 -26.48
C GLN A 32 0.41 11.35 -25.10
N ARG A 33 0.49 12.63 -24.73
CA ARG A 33 0.12 13.13 -23.39
C ARG A 33 -1.31 12.78 -22.97
N THR A 34 -2.29 12.90 -23.86
CA THR A 34 -3.69 12.56 -23.53
C THR A 34 -3.86 11.07 -23.23
N ALA A 35 -3.24 10.20 -24.04
CA ALA A 35 -3.28 8.76 -23.82
C ALA A 35 -2.54 8.37 -22.54
N PHE A 36 -1.41 9.03 -22.26
CA PHE A 36 -0.67 8.86 -21.01
C PHE A 36 -1.52 9.20 -19.78
N VAL A 37 -2.16 10.37 -19.77
CA VAL A 37 -3.02 10.80 -18.65
C VAL A 37 -4.19 9.83 -18.44
N ALA A 38 -4.83 9.37 -19.52
CA ALA A 38 -5.91 8.40 -19.42
C ALA A 38 -5.45 7.07 -18.79
N ARG A 39 -4.28 6.56 -19.19
CA ARG A 39 -3.69 5.35 -18.62
C ARG A 39 -3.29 5.53 -17.16
N ALA A 40 -2.65 6.65 -16.82
CA ALA A 40 -2.23 6.95 -15.46
C ALA A 40 -3.44 7.01 -14.51
N LEU A 41 -4.55 7.60 -14.94
CA LEU A 41 -5.78 7.63 -14.15
C LEU A 41 -6.34 6.23 -13.91
N LEU A 42 -6.46 5.41 -14.96
CA LEU A 42 -6.93 4.03 -14.83
C LEU A 42 -6.02 3.21 -13.89
N GLN A 43 -4.70 3.32 -14.06
CA GLN A 43 -3.73 2.62 -13.21
C GLN A 43 -3.81 3.05 -11.75
N SER A 44 -4.03 4.34 -11.46
CA SER A 44 -4.18 4.81 -10.08
C SER A 44 -5.39 4.16 -9.38
N ILE A 45 -6.52 4.07 -10.09
CA ILE A 45 -7.74 3.43 -9.57
C ILE A 45 -7.51 1.92 -9.39
N GLU A 46 -6.87 1.25 -10.35
CA GLU A 46 -6.56 -0.18 -10.25
C GLU A 46 -5.64 -0.50 -9.07
N GLN A 47 -4.62 0.33 -8.83
CA GLN A 47 -3.71 0.20 -7.68
C GLN A 47 -4.46 0.38 -6.35
N ASP A 48 -5.32 1.39 -6.24
CA ASP A 48 -6.13 1.62 -5.04
C ASP A 48 -7.04 0.42 -4.74
N VAL A 49 -7.70 -0.12 -5.77
CA VAL A 49 -8.56 -1.31 -5.65
C VAL A 49 -7.76 -2.53 -5.21
N LEU A 50 -6.56 -2.72 -5.77
CA LEU A 50 -5.67 -3.82 -5.39
C LEU A 50 -5.22 -3.70 -3.94
N GLU A 51 -4.79 -2.51 -3.49
CA GLU A 51 -4.38 -2.28 -2.10
C GLU A 51 -5.54 -2.57 -1.14
N GLN A 52 -6.74 -2.07 -1.43
CA GLN A 52 -7.92 -2.32 -0.62
C GLN A 52 -8.25 -3.81 -0.55
N THR A 53 -8.16 -4.51 -1.68
CA THR A 53 -8.40 -5.96 -1.76
C THR A 53 -7.38 -6.72 -0.93
N LEU A 54 -6.09 -6.42 -1.06
CA LEU A 54 -5.02 -7.05 -0.27
C LEU A 54 -5.21 -6.81 1.22
N ARG A 55 -5.49 -5.57 1.62
CA ARG A 55 -5.75 -5.22 3.03
C ARG A 55 -6.93 -6.01 3.60
N ARG A 56 -7.98 -6.20 2.79
CA ARG A 56 -9.15 -6.99 3.18
C ARG A 56 -8.79 -8.46 3.37
N VAL A 57 -8.16 -9.07 2.36
CA VAL A 57 -7.75 -10.49 2.40
C VAL A 57 -6.85 -10.74 3.60
N LEU A 58 -5.80 -9.93 3.79
CA LEU A 58 -4.89 -10.07 4.93
C LEU A 58 -5.60 -9.96 6.27
N LYS A 59 -6.59 -9.05 6.40
CA LYS A 59 -7.37 -8.91 7.63
C LYS A 59 -8.29 -10.11 7.88
N GLU A 60 -8.87 -10.68 6.84
CA GLU A 60 -9.69 -11.90 6.93
C GLU A 60 -8.81 -13.11 7.32
N GLU A 61 -7.65 -13.27 6.69
CA GLU A 61 -6.67 -14.30 7.04
C GLU A 61 -6.22 -14.17 8.50
N ILE A 62 -5.77 -12.97 8.95
CA ILE A 62 -5.35 -12.76 10.35
C ILE A 62 -6.47 -13.07 11.35
N ARG A 63 -7.73 -12.78 11.02
CA ARG A 63 -8.88 -13.12 11.88
C ARG A 63 -9.16 -14.61 11.92
N GLY A 64 -8.92 -15.32 10.81
CA GLY A 64 -9.04 -16.77 10.71
C GLY A 64 -7.93 -17.52 11.43
N ILE A 65 -6.78 -16.88 11.64
CA ILE A 65 -5.70 -17.42 12.48
C ILE A 65 -6.17 -17.35 13.94
N GLN A 66 -6.60 -18.50 14.48
CA GLN A 66 -6.55 -18.75 15.91
C GLN A 66 -5.07 -18.73 16.32
N ILE A 67 -4.55 -17.55 16.62
CA ILE A 67 -3.27 -17.43 17.35
C ILE A 67 -3.58 -18.04 18.71
N GLN A 68 -3.34 -19.35 18.84
CA GLN A 68 -3.28 -19.96 20.16
C GLN A 68 -2.25 -19.12 20.91
N PRO A 69 -2.61 -18.45 22.02
CA PRO A 69 -1.60 -17.84 22.85
C PRO A 69 -0.61 -18.96 23.14
N SER A 70 0.65 -18.75 22.75
CA SER A 70 1.74 -19.70 22.96
C SER A 70 1.51 -20.33 24.31
N ALA A 71 1.32 -21.65 24.31
CA ALA A 71 1.00 -22.42 25.50
C ALA A 71 1.80 -21.85 26.67
N GLU A 72 1.07 -21.53 27.74
CA GLU A 72 1.51 -21.15 29.07
C GLU A 72 3.02 -21.19 29.22
N GLU A 73 3.65 -20.09 29.65
CA GLU A 73 4.97 -20.14 30.28
C GLU A 73 4.96 -21.31 31.25
N LYS A 74 5.47 -22.47 30.81
CA LYS A 74 5.63 -23.64 31.65
C LYS A 74 6.71 -23.22 32.60
N ALA A 75 6.29 -22.64 33.72
CA ALA A 75 7.16 -22.27 34.81
C ALA A 75 8.02 -23.49 35.09
N VAL A 76 9.33 -23.34 34.89
CA VAL A 76 10.30 -24.42 35.07
C VAL A 76 10.03 -25.04 36.44
N PRO A 77 9.66 -26.33 36.52
CA PRO A 77 9.34 -26.95 37.79
C PRO A 77 10.51 -26.79 38.76
N ARG A 78 10.25 -26.32 39.99
CA ARG A 78 11.29 -26.07 41.01
C ARG A 78 12.27 -27.24 41.18
N GLN A 79 11.77 -28.47 41.01
CA GLN A 79 12.56 -29.71 41.03
C GLN A 79 13.74 -29.71 40.05
N MET A 80 13.61 -29.04 38.89
CA MET A 80 14.71 -28.90 37.92
C MET A 80 15.74 -27.85 38.36
N LEU A 81 15.35 -26.86 39.16
CA LEU A 81 16.26 -25.86 39.72
C LEU A 81 17.06 -26.46 40.89
N ASP A 82 16.43 -27.31 41.70
CA ASP A 82 17.09 -28.00 42.82
C ASP A 82 18.22 -28.94 42.35
N PHE A 83 18.07 -29.54 41.16
CA PHE A 83 19.12 -30.35 40.54
C PHE A 83 20.41 -29.55 40.25
N LEU A 84 20.30 -28.30 39.79
CA LEU A 84 21.45 -27.44 39.49
C LEU A 84 22.13 -26.90 40.75
N ALA A 85 21.40 -26.77 41.85
CA ALA A 85 21.95 -26.31 43.13
C ALA A 85 22.77 -27.38 43.87
N GLY A 86 22.73 -28.64 43.41
CA GLY A 86 23.47 -29.76 43.99
C GLY A 86 24.78 -30.11 43.26
N LEU A 87 25.20 -29.31 42.27
CA LEU A 87 26.43 -29.47 41.48
C LEU A 87 27.61 -28.68 42.06
#